data_AF-A0A2V5ZHY7-F1
#
_entry.id   AF-A0A2V5ZHY7-F1
#
_cell.length_a   1.000
_cell.length_b   1.000
_cell.length_c   1.000
_cell.angle_alpha   90.00
_cell.angle_beta   90.00
_cell.angle_gamma   90.00
#
_symmetry.space_group_name_H-M   'P 1'
#
loop_
_entity.id
_entity.type
_entity.pdbx_description
1 polymer ?
#
loop_
_entity_poly.entity_id
_entity_poly.type
_entity_poly.pdbx_seq_one_letter_code
_entity_poly.pdbx_strand_id
1 'polypeptide(L)'
;DDDALRLIAESAAKEKTGARGLLTVFEKLFRDYKYHLAGSGLSQLRVTAELVREPKLVLDRLMAEGEKHEAKMLEEAGRRWAQAFGREHGLEIVFDDGALRRLVERAQTERMHMNDLCTHLFKDYQFGLGLVKKNTGRTRFVLGAEAVDAPDRCLSELVVQSYYPGKGTANAQANA
;
A
#
# COMPACT_ATOMS: atom_id res chain seq x y z
N ASP A 1 -29.23 13.10 -2.69
CA ASP A 1 -29.98 13.02 -1.43
C ASP A 1 -30.81 14.28 -1.32
N ASP A 2 -32.10 14.16 -1.03
CA ASP A 2 -33.04 15.29 -1.10
C ASP A 2 -32.77 16.34 -0.01
N ASP A 3 -32.31 15.91 1.17
CA ASP A 3 -31.93 16.83 2.24
C ASP A 3 -30.67 17.62 1.88
N ALA A 4 -29.72 16.98 1.20
CA ALA A 4 -28.53 17.67 0.68
C ALA A 4 -28.91 18.76 -0.33
N LEU A 5 -29.81 18.43 -1.27
CA LEU A 5 -30.31 19.39 -2.26
C LEU A 5 -31.02 20.56 -1.60
N ARG A 6 -31.83 20.30 -0.56
CA ARG A 6 -32.51 21.36 0.20
C ARG A 6 -31.52 22.29 0.91
N LEU A 7 -30.51 21.74 1.58
CA LEU A 7 -29.46 22.53 2.25
C LEU A 7 -28.64 23.39 1.28
N ILE A 8 -28.35 22.86 0.08
CA ILE A 8 -27.69 23.60 -0.99
C ILE A 8 -28.58 24.75 -1.48
N ALA A 9 -29.87 24.48 -1.71
CA ALA A 9 -30.83 25.49 -2.16
C ALA A 9 -31.00 26.62 -1.12
N GLU A 10 -31.12 26.28 0.17
CA GLU A 10 -31.17 27.25 1.27
C GLU A 10 -29.91 28.11 1.34
N SER A 11 -28.73 27.51 1.13
CA SER A 11 -27.46 28.24 1.09
C SER A 11 -27.36 29.16 -0.12
N ALA A 12 -27.80 28.72 -1.30
CA ALA A 12 -27.80 29.52 -2.52
C ALA A 12 -28.79 30.68 -2.46
N ALA A 13 -29.96 30.49 -1.81
CA ALA A 13 -30.92 31.56 -1.61
C ALA A 13 -30.33 32.74 -0.81
N LYS A 14 -29.42 32.46 0.15
CA LYS A 14 -28.72 33.48 0.93
C LYS A 14 -27.75 34.32 0.09
N GLU A 15 -27.26 33.81 -1.04
CA GLU A 15 -26.39 34.55 -1.97
C GLU A 15 -27.16 35.64 -2.74
N LYS A 16 -28.51 35.63 -2.74
CA LYS A 16 -29.39 36.65 -3.37
C LYS A 16 -29.10 36.93 -4.85
N THR A 17 -28.52 35.98 -5.57
CA THR A 17 -28.18 36.07 -6.99
C THR A 17 -29.06 35.18 -7.87
N GLY A 18 -30.19 34.70 -7.34
CA GLY A 18 -31.07 33.73 -8.02
C GLY A 18 -30.35 32.41 -8.30
N ALA A 19 -30.60 31.80 -9.45
CA ALA A 19 -29.99 30.52 -9.83
C ALA A 19 -28.45 30.54 -9.90
N ARG A 20 -27.84 31.73 -10.06
CA ARG A 20 -26.37 31.88 -10.07
C ARG A 20 -25.74 31.55 -8.71
N GLY A 21 -26.51 31.71 -7.62
CA GLY A 21 -26.05 31.35 -6.27
C GLY A 21 -25.74 29.86 -6.12
N LEU A 22 -26.40 28.99 -6.89
CA LEU A 22 -26.13 27.55 -6.85
C LEU A 22 -24.71 27.22 -7.33
N LEU A 23 -24.25 27.88 -8.40
CA LEU A 23 -22.90 27.69 -8.92
C LEU A 23 -21.85 28.11 -7.87
N THR A 24 -22.09 29.23 -7.19
CA THR A 24 -21.21 29.71 -6.12
C THR A 24 -21.15 28.73 -4.94
N VAL A 25 -22.28 28.16 -4.52
CA VAL A 25 -22.33 27.16 -3.44
C VAL A 25 -21.63 25.86 -3.86
N PHE A 26 -21.83 25.39 -5.09
CA PHE A 26 -21.15 24.20 -5.62
C PHE A 26 -19.64 24.38 -5.72
N GLU A 27 -19.17 25.52 -6.24
CA GLU A 27 -17.75 25.83 -6.29
C GLU A 27 -17.13 25.89 -4.89
N LYS A 28 -17.83 26.46 -3.90
CA LYS A 28 -17.34 26.47 -2.51
C LYS A 28 -17.31 25.06 -1.91
N LEU A 29 -18.32 24.24 -2.17
CA LEU A 29 -18.48 22.92 -1.57
C LEU A 29 -17.54 21.87 -2.18
N PHE A 30 -17.39 21.85 -3.51
CA PHE A 30 -16.68 20.79 -4.22
C PHE A 30 -15.25 21.14 -4.62
N ARG A 31 -14.76 22.35 -4.34
CA ARG A 31 -13.39 22.76 -4.69
C ARG A 31 -12.35 21.77 -4.17
N ASP A 32 -12.36 21.51 -2.86
CA ASP A 32 -11.36 20.64 -2.24
C ASP A 32 -11.52 19.19 -2.74
N TYR A 33 -12.76 18.72 -2.86
CA TYR A 33 -13.08 17.42 -3.44
C TYR A 33 -12.52 17.26 -4.85
N LYS A 34 -12.61 18.28 -5.71
CA LYS A 34 -12.07 18.20 -7.08
C LYS A 34 -10.56 17.95 -7.08
N TYR A 35 -9.82 18.58 -6.17
CA TYR A 35 -8.37 18.39 -6.08
C TYR A 35 -7.98 17.04 -5.48
N HIS A 36 -8.65 16.64 -4.40
CA HIS A 36 -8.29 15.43 -3.66
C HIS A 36 -8.84 14.14 -4.28
N LEU A 37 -10.01 14.20 -4.92
CA LEU A 37 -10.57 13.04 -5.60
C LEU A 37 -9.88 12.77 -6.95
N ALA A 38 -9.25 13.78 -7.56
CA ALA A 38 -8.44 13.60 -8.75
C ALA A 38 -7.21 12.73 -8.43
N GLY A 39 -7.28 11.45 -8.80
CA GLY A 39 -6.23 10.46 -8.51
C GLY A 39 -6.56 9.49 -7.37
N SER A 40 -7.66 9.70 -6.64
CA SER A 40 -8.11 8.81 -5.56
C SER A 40 -8.70 7.46 -6.03
N GLY A 41 -8.96 7.30 -7.32
CA GLY A 41 -9.64 6.12 -7.88
C GLY A 41 -11.16 6.06 -7.62
N LEU A 42 -11.75 7.04 -6.92
CA LEU A 42 -13.18 7.10 -6.69
C LEU A 42 -13.96 7.45 -7.97
N SER A 43 -14.90 6.59 -8.36
CA SER A 43 -15.73 6.77 -9.56
C SER A 43 -17.07 7.47 -9.30
N GLN A 44 -17.51 7.51 -8.03
CA GLN A 44 -18.77 8.14 -7.62
C GLN A 44 -18.61 8.83 -6.26
N LEU A 45 -19.14 10.05 -6.15
CA LEU A 45 -19.26 10.78 -4.89
C LEU A 45 -20.75 10.97 -4.56
N ARG A 46 -21.19 10.44 -3.42
CA ARG A 46 -22.56 10.64 -2.94
C ARG A 46 -22.64 11.93 -2.13
N VAL A 47 -23.45 12.88 -2.61
CA VAL A 47 -23.72 14.14 -1.91
C VAL A 47 -24.85 13.91 -0.90
N THR A 48 -24.50 13.87 0.39
CA THR A 48 -25.41 13.70 1.53
C THR A 48 -25.56 15.01 2.31
N ALA A 49 -26.58 15.09 3.18
CA ALA A 49 -26.74 16.25 4.06
C ALA A 49 -25.53 16.48 4.98
N GLU A 50 -24.86 15.40 5.41
CA GLU A 50 -23.61 15.45 6.15
C GLU A 50 -22.49 16.09 5.33
N LEU A 51 -22.31 15.70 4.06
CA LEU A 51 -21.30 16.30 3.17
C LEU A 51 -21.49 17.82 3.04
N VAL A 52 -22.74 18.27 2.95
CA VAL A 52 -23.04 19.71 2.82
C VAL A 52 -22.73 20.47 4.13
N ARG A 53 -22.96 19.85 5.29
CA ARG A 53 -22.74 20.47 6.61
C ARG A 53 -21.28 20.42 7.05
N GLU A 54 -20.62 19.29 6.83
CA GLU A 54 -19.27 18.98 7.30
C GLU A 54 -18.39 18.45 6.15
N PRO A 55 -18.16 19.24 5.08
CA PRO A 55 -17.46 18.79 3.89
C PRO A 55 -16.03 18.32 4.18
N LYS A 56 -15.30 19.01 5.06
CA LYS A 56 -13.92 18.60 5.41
C LYS A 56 -13.89 17.23 6.09
N LEU A 57 -14.78 17.01 7.06
CA LEU A 57 -14.85 15.76 7.80
C LEU A 57 -15.18 14.57 6.89
N VAL A 58 -16.11 14.76 5.94
CA VAL A 58 -16.44 13.71 4.97
C VAL A 58 -15.30 13.48 3.98
N LEU A 59 -14.63 14.54 3.52
CA LEU A 59 -13.46 14.42 2.65
C LEU A 59 -12.31 13.65 3.33
N ASP A 60 -11.98 13.98 4.57
CA ASP A 60 -10.92 13.31 5.34
C ASP A 60 -11.22 11.81 5.50
N ARG A 61 -12.49 11.45 5.76
CA ARG A 61 -12.92 10.04 5.82
C ARG A 61 -12.74 9.34 4.46
N LEU A 62 -13.17 9.97 3.37
CA LEU A 62 -13.04 9.40 2.03
C LEU A 62 -11.57 9.18 1.65
N MET A 63 -10.69 10.12 1.99
CA MET A 63 -9.25 9.98 1.75
C MET A 63 -8.66 8.85 2.59
N ALA A 64 -8.98 8.78 3.88
CA ALA A 64 -8.50 7.71 4.75
C ALA A 64 -9.00 6.31 4.33
N GLU A 65 -10.22 6.22 3.78
CA GLU A 65 -10.75 4.99 3.20
C GLU A 65 -10.03 4.62 1.89
N GLY A 66 -9.76 5.61 1.04
CA GLY A 66 -9.00 5.45 -0.21
C GLY A 66 -7.58 4.95 0.04
N GLU A 67 -6.84 5.56 0.97
CA GLU A 67 -5.48 5.14 1.35
C GLU A 67 -5.45 3.71 1.89
N LYS A 68 -6.43 3.34 2.73
CA LYS A 68 -6.56 1.96 3.23
C LYS A 68 -6.83 0.96 2.11
N HIS A 69 -7.67 1.35 1.15
CA HIS A 69 -7.98 0.48 0.01
C HIS A 69 -6.77 0.31 -0.90
N GLU A 70 -6.06 1.40 -1.21
CA GLU A 70 -4.83 1.37 -2.01
C GLU A 70 -3.76 0.51 -1.33
N ALA A 71 -3.53 0.69 -0.02
CA ALA A 71 -2.58 -0.13 0.73
C ALA A 71 -2.90 -1.62 0.62
N LYS A 72 -4.18 -2.01 0.81
CA LYS A 72 -4.62 -3.42 0.65
C LYS A 72 -4.38 -3.94 -0.77
N MET A 73 -4.69 -3.15 -1.79
CA MET A 73 -4.46 -3.53 -3.19
C MET A 73 -2.97 -3.75 -3.49
N LEU A 74 -2.09 -2.92 -2.90
CA LEU A 74 -0.64 -3.08 -2.99
C LEU A 74 -0.15 -4.32 -2.25
N GLU A 75 -0.65 -4.58 -1.02
CA GLU A 75 -0.33 -5.82 -0.28
C GLU A 75 -0.72 -7.07 -1.08
N GLU A 76 -1.92 -7.09 -1.66
CA GLU A 76 -2.40 -8.18 -2.51
C GLU A 76 -1.56 -8.33 -3.78
N ALA A 77 -1.12 -7.23 -4.38
CA ALA A 77 -0.20 -7.27 -5.51
C ALA A 77 1.15 -7.89 -5.13
N GLY A 78 1.71 -7.52 -3.96
CA GLY A 78 2.96 -8.09 -3.45
C GLY A 78 2.85 -9.59 -3.16
N ARG A 79 1.75 -10.02 -2.54
CA ARG A 79 1.46 -11.45 -2.32
C ARG A 79 1.31 -12.22 -3.63
N ARG A 80 0.61 -11.66 -4.63
CA ARG A 80 0.46 -12.27 -5.96
C ARG A 80 1.79 -12.40 -6.68
N TRP A 81 2.64 -11.37 -6.60
CA TRP A 81 3.99 -11.43 -7.16
C TRP A 81 4.81 -12.56 -6.51
N ALA A 82 4.80 -12.67 -5.18
CA ALA A 82 5.53 -13.73 -4.47
C ALA A 82 5.09 -15.14 -4.89
N GLN A 83 3.79 -15.34 -5.06
CA GLN A 83 3.24 -16.61 -5.56
C GLN A 83 3.67 -16.89 -7.00
N ALA A 84 3.63 -15.89 -7.87
CA ALA A 84 4.05 -16.04 -9.27
C ALA A 84 5.54 -16.38 -9.37
N PHE A 85 6.40 -15.60 -8.70
CA PHE A 85 7.84 -15.80 -8.63
C PHE A 85 8.18 -17.19 -8.06
N GLY A 86 7.52 -17.58 -6.98
CA GLY A 86 7.70 -18.89 -6.38
C GLY A 86 7.37 -20.03 -7.33
N ARG A 87 6.22 -19.96 -8.02
CA ARG A 87 5.81 -20.96 -9.01
C ARG A 87 6.78 -21.05 -10.18
N GLU A 88 7.27 -19.92 -10.66
CA GLU A 88 8.21 -19.84 -11.78
C GLU A 88 9.56 -20.51 -11.45
N HIS A 89 10.06 -20.31 -10.22
CA HIS A 89 11.38 -20.82 -9.81
C HIS A 89 11.33 -22.10 -8.96
N GLY A 90 10.15 -22.66 -8.70
CA GLY A 90 9.97 -23.85 -7.86
C GLY A 90 10.37 -23.63 -6.40
N LEU A 91 10.05 -22.45 -5.87
CA LEU A 91 10.26 -21.98 -4.50
C LEU A 91 8.91 -21.52 -3.91
N GLU A 92 8.77 -21.52 -2.59
CA GLU A 92 7.62 -20.91 -1.92
C GLU A 92 8.12 -19.69 -1.15
N ILE A 93 7.80 -18.49 -1.65
CA ILE A 93 8.13 -17.22 -0.99
C ILE A 93 6.87 -16.67 -0.34
N VAL A 94 6.97 -16.33 0.95
CA VAL A 94 5.89 -15.72 1.72
C VAL A 94 6.40 -14.46 2.38
N PHE A 95 5.80 -13.32 2.06
CA PHE A 95 6.03 -12.08 2.81
C PHE A 95 5.22 -12.09 4.09
N ASP A 96 5.86 -11.79 5.21
CA ASP A 96 5.15 -11.47 6.45
C ASP A 96 4.55 -10.05 6.40
N ASP A 97 3.77 -9.70 7.43
CA ASP A 97 3.11 -8.40 7.50
C ASP A 97 4.09 -7.23 7.68
N GLY A 98 5.32 -7.49 8.13
CA GLY A 98 6.39 -6.50 8.18
C GLY A 98 6.94 -6.20 6.78
N ALA A 99 7.25 -7.24 6.01
CA ALA A 99 7.69 -7.10 4.62
C ALA A 99 6.64 -6.40 3.75
N LEU A 100 5.37 -6.79 3.87
CA LEU A 100 4.31 -6.19 3.07
C LEU A 100 4.11 -4.71 3.38
N ARG A 101 4.09 -4.33 4.65
CA ARG A 101 4.02 -2.91 5.04
C ARG A 101 5.19 -2.11 4.46
N ARG A 102 6.42 -2.63 4.53
CA ARG A 102 7.58 -1.96 3.94
C ARG A 102 7.53 -1.90 2.42
N LEU A 103 7.01 -2.93 1.75
CA LEU A 103 6.80 -2.91 0.30
C LEU A 103 5.77 -1.85 -0.11
N VAL A 104 4.65 -1.73 0.61
CA VAL A 104 3.63 -0.71 0.37
C VAL A 104 4.21 0.68 0.55
N GLU A 105 4.88 0.93 1.68
CA GLU A 105 5.52 2.22 1.98
C GLU A 105 6.54 2.60 0.92
N ARG A 106 7.39 1.66 0.47
CA ARG A 106 8.37 1.90 -0.59
C ARG A 106 7.72 2.14 -1.95
N ALA A 107 6.71 1.35 -2.32
CA ALA A 107 5.98 1.53 -3.58
C ALA A 107 5.34 2.93 -3.67
N GLN A 108 4.75 3.41 -2.58
CA GLN A 108 4.16 4.75 -2.49
C GLN A 108 5.23 5.85 -2.51
N THR A 109 6.31 5.69 -1.73
CA THR A 109 7.39 6.69 -1.61
C THR A 109 8.17 6.84 -2.91
N GLU A 110 8.51 5.72 -3.54
CA GLU A 110 9.28 5.68 -4.80
C GLU A 110 8.39 5.87 -6.03
N ARG A 111 7.06 5.90 -5.85
CA ARG A 111 6.04 5.94 -6.92
C ARG A 111 6.24 4.85 -7.96
N MET A 112 6.50 3.63 -7.49
CA MET A 112 6.73 2.46 -8.34
C MET A 112 5.56 1.49 -8.24
N HIS A 113 5.26 0.80 -9.34
CA HIS A 113 4.31 -0.30 -9.31
C HIS A 113 4.89 -1.47 -8.50
N MET A 114 4.03 -2.14 -7.73
CA MET A 114 4.44 -3.22 -6.83
C MET A 114 5.22 -4.34 -7.53
N ASN A 115 4.82 -4.72 -8.74
CA ASN A 115 5.51 -5.75 -9.52
C ASN A 115 6.92 -5.33 -9.91
N ASP A 116 7.12 -4.08 -10.33
CA ASP A 116 8.43 -3.57 -10.73
C ASP A 116 9.36 -3.46 -9.53
N LEU A 117 8.83 -2.96 -8.40
CA LEU A 117 9.56 -2.90 -7.13
C LEU A 117 10.01 -4.29 -6.68
N CYS A 118 9.10 -5.27 -6.62
CA CYS A 118 9.45 -6.62 -6.21
C CYS A 118 10.45 -7.27 -7.17
N THR A 119 10.26 -7.10 -8.48
CA THR A 119 11.18 -7.63 -9.50
C THR A 119 12.58 -7.04 -9.32
N HIS A 120 12.68 -5.74 -9.03
CA HIS A 120 13.96 -5.09 -8.79
C HIS A 120 14.65 -5.60 -7.51
N LEU A 121 13.91 -5.70 -6.40
CA LEU A 121 14.46 -6.09 -5.10
C LEU A 121 14.87 -7.56 -5.03
N PHE A 122 14.12 -8.44 -5.70
CA PHE A 122 14.25 -9.89 -5.53
C PHE A 122 14.81 -10.60 -6.77
N LYS A 123 15.36 -9.88 -7.75
CA LYS A 123 15.93 -10.46 -8.99
C LYS A 123 16.96 -11.58 -8.74
N ASP A 124 17.77 -11.43 -7.68
CA ASP A 124 18.87 -12.34 -7.36
C ASP A 124 18.44 -13.47 -6.40
N TYR A 125 17.23 -13.38 -5.83
CA TYR A 125 16.72 -14.37 -4.88
C TYR A 125 16.50 -15.74 -5.53
N GLN A 126 16.19 -15.80 -6.83
CA GLN A 126 16.06 -17.06 -7.55
C GLN A 126 17.35 -17.91 -7.46
N PHE A 127 18.52 -17.25 -7.53
CA PHE A 127 19.81 -17.92 -7.50
C PHE A 127 20.21 -18.26 -6.07
N GLY A 128 20.14 -17.27 -5.17
CA GLY A 128 20.55 -17.47 -3.77
C GLY A 128 19.67 -18.49 -3.04
N LEU A 129 18.34 -18.41 -3.17
CA LEU A 129 17.44 -19.41 -2.58
C LEU A 129 17.56 -20.77 -3.27
N GLY A 130 17.92 -20.81 -4.56
CA GLY A 130 18.26 -22.04 -5.26
C GLY A 130 19.45 -22.77 -4.64
N LEU A 131 20.47 -22.05 -4.16
CA LEU A 131 21.59 -22.63 -3.41
C LEU A 131 21.14 -23.17 -2.04
N VAL A 132 20.34 -22.39 -1.31
CA VAL A 132 19.80 -22.83 -0.01
C VAL A 132 18.99 -24.11 -0.14
N LYS A 133 18.14 -24.20 -1.19
CA LYS A 133 17.36 -25.40 -1.51
C LYS A 133 18.26 -26.62 -1.76
N LYS A 134 19.37 -26.45 -2.49
CA LYS A 134 20.33 -27.55 -2.74
C LYS A 134 21.04 -28.00 -1.46
N ASN A 135 21.40 -27.08 -0.57
CA ASN A 135 22.16 -27.38 0.64
C ASN A 135 21.30 -27.96 1.77
N THR A 136 20.05 -27.48 1.91
CA THR A 136 19.19 -27.79 3.07
C THR A 136 17.92 -28.57 2.71
N GLY A 137 17.58 -28.67 1.42
CA GLY A 137 16.29 -29.20 0.97
C GLY A 137 15.10 -28.27 1.21
N ARG A 138 15.30 -27.12 1.87
CA ARG A 138 14.24 -26.15 2.18
C ARG A 138 13.74 -25.46 0.92
N THR A 139 12.42 -25.49 0.71
CA THR A 139 11.76 -24.85 -0.43
C THR A 139 10.91 -23.65 -0.04
N ARG A 140 10.61 -23.46 1.25
CA ARG A 140 9.75 -22.39 1.77
C ARG A 140 10.51 -21.33 2.55
N PHE A 141 10.40 -20.07 2.14
CA PHE A 141 11.10 -18.93 2.72
C PHE A 141 10.09 -17.86 3.14
N VAL A 142 10.16 -17.47 4.42
CA VAL A 142 9.37 -16.35 4.95
C VAL A 142 10.29 -15.14 4.98
N LEU A 143 9.92 -14.08 4.27
CA LEU A 143 10.69 -12.85 4.14
C LEU A 143 10.02 -11.75 4.99
N GLY A 144 10.81 -11.16 5.87
CA GLY A 144 10.40 -10.03 6.73
C GLY A 144 10.85 -8.68 6.18
N ALA A 145 10.63 -7.63 6.96
CA ALA A 145 10.99 -6.24 6.59
C ALA A 145 12.46 -6.09 6.14
N GLU A 146 13.39 -6.83 6.75
CA GLU A 146 14.81 -6.80 6.38
C GLU A 146 15.08 -7.23 4.93
N ALA A 147 14.28 -8.14 4.38
CA ALA A 147 14.40 -8.56 2.98
C ALA A 147 14.03 -7.43 2.00
N VAL A 148 13.28 -6.43 2.47
CA VAL A 148 12.86 -5.25 1.69
C VAL A 148 13.84 -4.09 1.90
N ASP A 149 14.27 -3.85 3.14
CA ASP A 149 15.18 -2.76 3.47
C ASP A 149 16.63 -3.06 3.07
N ALA A 150 17.06 -4.33 3.15
CA ALA A 150 18.41 -4.78 2.80
C ALA A 150 18.39 -6.15 2.08
N PRO A 151 17.87 -6.22 0.83
CA PRO A 151 17.64 -7.46 0.12
C PRO A 151 18.91 -8.31 -0.05
N ASP A 152 20.03 -7.70 -0.44
CA ASP A 152 21.30 -8.39 -0.68
C ASP A 152 21.89 -8.99 0.59
N ARG A 153 21.78 -8.25 1.71
CA ARG A 153 22.26 -8.69 3.02
C ARG A 153 21.44 -9.87 3.52
N CYS A 154 20.11 -9.76 3.48
CA CYS A 154 19.20 -10.82 3.88
C CYS A 154 19.47 -12.10 3.07
N LEU A 155 19.62 -11.98 1.74
CA LEU A 155 19.94 -13.12 0.87
C LEU A 155 21.28 -13.77 1.25
N SER A 156 22.31 -12.95 1.49
CA SER A 156 23.64 -13.43 1.88
C SER A 156 23.60 -14.19 3.21
N GLU A 157 22.87 -13.69 4.19
CA GLU A 157 22.69 -14.35 5.49
C GLU A 157 21.96 -15.70 5.34
N LEU A 158 20.90 -15.77 4.54
CA LEU A 158 20.18 -17.02 4.25
C LEU A 158 21.09 -18.06 3.57
N VAL A 159 21.92 -17.64 2.61
CA VAL A 159 22.87 -18.52 1.93
C VAL A 159 23.93 -19.01 2.90
N VAL A 160 24.55 -18.13 3.69
CA VAL A 160 25.59 -18.49 4.67
C VAL A 160 25.06 -19.48 5.72
N GLN A 161 23.86 -19.25 6.25
CA GLN A 161 23.21 -20.15 7.20
C GLN A 161 22.97 -21.55 6.60
N SER A 162 22.72 -21.63 5.29
CA SER A 162 22.55 -22.91 4.61
C SER A 162 23.84 -23.76 4.56
N TYR A 163 25.01 -23.12 4.59
CA TYR A 163 26.31 -23.82 4.63
C TYR A 163 26.75 -24.15 6.07
N TYR A 164 26.30 -23.38 7.06
CA TYR A 164 26.69 -23.53 8.47
C TYR A 164 25.47 -23.61 9.40
N PRO A 165 24.69 -24.72 9.39
CA PRO A 165 23.48 -24.87 10.21
C PRO A 165 23.71 -24.86 11.75
N GLY A 166 24.95 -24.73 12.23
CA GLY A 166 25.33 -24.83 13.65
C GLY A 166 25.87 -23.56 14.32
N LYS A 167 25.85 -22.37 13.70
CA LYS A 167 26.38 -21.11 14.31
C LYS A 167 25.33 -19.99 14.42
N GLY A 168 24.07 -20.33 14.70
CA GLY A 168 22.96 -19.38 14.76
C GLY A 168 22.67 -18.73 16.13
N THR A 169 23.31 -19.16 17.23
CA THR A 169 23.04 -18.63 18.58
C THR A 169 24.30 -18.58 19.43
N ALA A 170 25.29 -17.75 19.08
CA ALA A 170 26.48 -17.57 19.94
C ALA A 170 26.98 -16.13 20.07
N ASN A 171 26.33 -15.11 19.50
CA ASN A 171 26.85 -13.74 19.50
C ASN A 171 25.88 -12.66 20.01
N ALA A 172 25.00 -13.00 20.97
CA ALA A 172 24.14 -12.02 21.65
C ALA A 172 24.36 -11.93 23.17
N GLN A 173 25.32 -12.66 23.75
CA GLN A 173 25.66 -12.55 25.18
C GLN A 173 27.19 -12.57 25.38
N ALA A 174 27.86 -11.51 24.94
CA ALA A 174 29.19 -11.16 25.42
C ALA A 174 29.45 -9.67 25.10
N ASN A 175 28.80 -8.78 25.86
CA ASN A 175 29.32 -7.47 26.29
C ASN A 175 28.19 -6.63 26.90
N ALA A 176 28.01 -6.78 28.21
CA ALA A 176 27.76 -5.72 29.21
C ALA A 176 27.37 -6.38 30.54
#